data_AF-A0A534XKB1-F1
#
_entry.id   AF-A0A534XKB1-F1
#
_cell.length_a   1.000
_cell.length_b   1.000
_cell.length_c   1.000
_cell.angle_alpha   90.00
_cell.angle_beta   90.00
_cell.angle_gamma   90.00
#
_symmetry.space_group_name_H-M   'P 1'
#
loop_
_entity.id
_entity.type
_entity.pdbx_description
1 polymer ?
#
loop_
_entity_poly.entity_id
_entity_poly.type
_entity_poly.pdbx_seq_one_letter_code
_entity_poly.pdbx_strand_id
1 'polypeptide(L)'
;MKQPSNKRLRAVRSADELARLTAEFDRENVVDEFHALSPASRRRWTNVKRKPGRPRKGRGVKVISVSVERTLLARSDAVARRLGVTRAGLIERGLKAILAAQGE
;
A
#
# COMPACT_ATOMS: atom_id res chain seq x y z
N MET A 1 -2.77 1.63 -6.86
CA MET A 1 -3.43 1.65 -8.17
C MET A 1 -4.41 2.81 -8.13
N LYS A 2 -4.10 3.95 -8.77
CA LYS A 2 -5.08 5.03 -8.88
C LYS A 2 -6.18 4.51 -9.80
N GLN A 3 -7.41 4.46 -9.32
CA GLN A 3 -8.58 4.23 -10.17
C GLN A 3 -8.45 5.17 -11.38
N PRO A 4 -8.50 4.67 -12.64
CA PRO A 4 -8.50 5.57 -13.77
C PRO A 4 -9.68 6.54 -13.58
N SER A 5 -9.39 7.83 -13.72
CA SER A 5 -10.42 8.87 -13.59
C SER A 5 -11.50 8.58 -14.61
N ASN A 6 -12.69 8.19 -14.12
CA ASN A 6 -13.80 7.77 -14.96
C ASN A 6 -14.52 8.98 -15.63
N LYS A 7 -13.73 9.98 -16.03
CA LYS A 7 -14.21 11.28 -16.52
C LYS A 7 -14.97 11.14 -17.84
N ARG A 8 -14.68 10.10 -18.62
CA ARG A 8 -15.35 9.78 -19.90
C ARG A 8 -16.75 9.18 -19.69
N LEU A 9 -16.91 8.17 -18.82
CA LEU A 9 -18.23 7.61 -18.51
C LEU A 9 -19.16 8.61 -17.79
N ARG A 10 -18.61 9.52 -16.99
CA ARG A 10 -19.40 10.60 -16.35
C ARG A 10 -19.89 11.69 -17.30
N ALA A 11 -19.38 11.73 -18.54
CA ALA A 11 -19.73 12.74 -19.53
C ALA A 11 -20.70 12.21 -20.60
N VAL A 12 -21.06 10.92 -20.55
CA VAL A 12 -21.98 10.26 -21.49
C VAL A 12 -23.33 10.95 -21.47
N ARG A 13 -23.88 11.26 -22.65
CA ARG A 13 -25.09 12.08 -22.80
C ARG A 13 -26.29 11.35 -23.38
N SER A 14 -26.14 10.05 -23.70
CA SER A 14 -27.23 9.23 -24.23
C SER A 14 -27.10 7.76 -23.83
N ALA A 15 -28.22 7.04 -23.87
CA ALA A 15 -28.27 5.61 -23.59
C ALA A 15 -27.47 4.80 -24.62
N ASP A 16 -27.51 5.18 -25.89
CA ASP A 16 -26.79 4.49 -26.96
C ASP A 16 -25.27 4.63 -26.81
N GLU A 17 -24.80 5.80 -26.38
CA GLU A 17 -23.39 6.04 -26.08
C GLU A 17 -22.94 5.21 -24.86
N LEU A 18 -23.78 5.10 -23.84
CA LEU A 18 -23.51 4.24 -22.69
C LEU A 18 -23.41 2.77 -23.10
N ALA A 19 -24.39 2.27 -23.86
CA ALA A 19 -24.43 0.89 -24.33
C ALA A 19 -23.19 0.53 -25.16
N ARG A 20 -22.73 1.42 -26.05
CA ARG A 20 -21.50 1.22 -26.82
C ARG A 20 -20.24 1.15 -25.94
N LEU A 21 -20.18 1.98 -24.90
CA LEU A 21 -19.03 2.02 -23.98
C LEU A 21 -19.03 0.84 -23.01
N THR A 22 -20.19 0.24 -22.72
CA THR A 22 -20.31 -0.87 -21.77
C THR A 22 -20.43 -2.24 -22.44
N ALA A 23 -20.55 -2.30 -23.77
CA ALA A 23 -20.74 -3.54 -24.52
C ALA A 23 -19.71 -4.64 -24.20
N GLU A 24 -18.48 -4.27 -23.81
CA GLU A 24 -17.44 -5.25 -23.43
C GLU A 24 -17.77 -6.03 -22.14
N PHE A 25 -18.60 -5.45 -21.26
CA PHE A 25 -19.02 -6.02 -19.98
C PHE A 25 -20.29 -6.88 -20.08
N ASP A 26 -21.01 -6.84 -21.21
CA ASP A 26 -22.19 -7.68 -21.46
C ASP A 26 -21.81 -9.13 -21.80
N ARG A 27 -20.50 -9.43 -21.85
CA ARG A 27 -19.98 -10.78 -22.07
C ARG A 27 -20.08 -11.60 -20.78
N GLU A 28 -21.04 -12.53 -20.74
CA GLU A 28 -21.33 -13.36 -19.55
C GLU A 28 -20.16 -14.24 -19.10
N ASN A 29 -19.32 -14.70 -20.03
CA ASN A 29 -18.23 -15.62 -19.73
C ASN A 29 -16.98 -15.33 -20.59
N VAL A 30 -15.86 -15.04 -19.93
CA VAL A 30 -14.55 -14.74 -20.55
C VAL A 30 -13.45 -15.69 -20.07
N VAL A 31 -13.83 -16.91 -19.63
CA VAL A 31 -12.88 -17.91 -19.10
C VAL A 31 -11.72 -18.20 -20.07
N ASP A 32 -11.97 -18.13 -21.38
CA ASP A 32 -10.96 -18.37 -22.42
C ASP A 32 -9.88 -17.28 -22.50
N GLU A 33 -10.11 -16.10 -21.91
CA GLU A 33 -9.11 -15.03 -21.82
C GLU A 33 -8.11 -15.26 -20.68
N PHE A 34 -8.41 -16.16 -19.74
CA PHE A 34 -7.53 -16.46 -18.61
C PHE A 34 -6.36 -17.32 -19.07
N HIS A 35 -5.15 -16.88 -18.73
CA HIS A 35 -3.92 -17.55 -19.10
C HIS A 35 -2.93 -17.54 -17.94
N ALA A 36 -1.92 -18.40 -18.04
CA ALA A 36 -0.82 -18.40 -17.09
C ALA A 36 -0.18 -17.01 -17.01
N LEU A 37 0.04 -16.51 -15.79
CA LEU A 37 0.63 -15.18 -15.60
C LEU A 37 2.00 -15.09 -16.28
N SER A 38 2.17 -14.07 -17.12
CA SER A 38 3.49 -13.70 -17.62
C SER A 38 4.44 -13.35 -16.46
N PRO A 39 5.77 -13.43 -16.65
CA PRO A 39 6.73 -13.09 -15.60
C PRO A 39 6.51 -11.68 -15.00
N ALA A 40 6.17 -10.69 -15.83
CA ALA A 40 5.88 -9.33 -15.41
C ALA A 40 4.58 -9.24 -14.58
N SER A 41 3.53 -9.95 -14.99
CA SER A 41 2.25 -9.99 -14.27
C SER A 41 2.36 -10.76 -12.95
N ARG A 42 3.15 -11.84 -12.90
CA ARG A 42 3.45 -12.58 -11.68
C ARG A 42 4.18 -11.72 -10.65
N ARG A 43 5.17 -10.93 -11.07
CA ARG A 43 5.87 -9.96 -10.17
C ARG A 43 4.90 -8.92 -9.59
N ARG A 44 4.02 -8.36 -10.43
CA ARG A 44 2.97 -7.43 -9.98
C ARG A 44 2.02 -8.10 -9.00
N TRP A 45 1.56 -9.31 -9.30
CA TRP A 45 0.70 -10.10 -8.42
C TRP A 45 1.33 -10.36 -7.06
N THR A 46 2.59 -10.79 -7.01
CA THR A 46 3.33 -11.00 -5.77
C THR A 46 3.47 -9.71 -4.96
N ASN A 47 3.73 -8.58 -5.62
CA ASN A 47 3.83 -7.28 -4.96
C ASN A 47 2.48 -6.81 -4.39
N VAL A 48 1.37 -7.06 -5.09
CA VAL A 48 0.02 -6.71 -4.64
C VAL A 48 -0.46 -7.65 -3.52
N LYS A 49 -0.17 -8.96 -3.62
CA LYS A 49 -0.49 -9.95 -2.58
C LYS A 49 0.36 -9.80 -1.32
N ARG A 50 1.49 -9.10 -1.37
CA ARG A 50 2.26 -8.77 -0.18
C ARG A 50 1.45 -7.84 0.72
N LYS A 51 0.95 -8.38 1.83
CA LYS A 51 0.26 -7.61 2.87
C LYS A 51 1.17 -6.45 3.33
N PRO A 52 0.65 -5.21 3.45
CA PRO A 52 1.45 -4.01 3.75
C PRO A 52 1.94 -3.90 5.22
N GLY A 53 1.95 -4.99 5.98
CA GLY A 53 1.91 -4.95 7.45
C GLY A 53 3.20 -4.61 8.22
N ARG A 54 4.37 -5.25 7.97
CA ARG A 54 5.60 -4.95 8.74
C ARG A 54 6.91 -5.45 8.08
N PRO A 55 8.06 -4.78 8.28
CA PRO A 55 9.37 -5.17 7.71
C PRO A 55 9.94 -6.53 8.16
N ARG A 56 10.91 -7.02 7.38
CA ARG A 56 11.44 -8.40 7.26
C ARG A 56 12.84 -8.61 7.89
N LYS A 57 13.12 -8.12 9.11
CA LYS A 57 14.47 -8.16 9.70
C LYS A 57 14.46 -8.70 11.14
N GLY A 58 15.49 -9.45 11.53
CA GLY A 58 15.63 -10.05 12.87
C GLY A 58 14.71 -11.25 13.12
N ARG A 59 14.34 -11.49 14.39
CA ARG A 59 13.49 -12.61 14.84
C ARG A 59 11.97 -12.37 14.66
N GLY A 60 11.58 -11.45 13.78
CA GLY A 60 10.19 -11.06 13.59
C GLY A 60 9.79 -9.87 14.46
N VAL A 61 8.50 -9.76 14.79
CA VAL A 61 7.94 -8.48 15.18
C VAL A 61 6.71 -8.62 16.09
N LYS A 62 6.68 -7.91 17.23
CA LYS A 62 5.51 -7.84 18.14
C LYS A 62 4.86 -6.46 18.06
N VAL A 63 3.57 -6.39 17.76
CA VAL A 63 2.82 -5.13 17.73
C VAL A 63 2.37 -4.82 19.16
N ILE A 64 2.61 -3.58 19.60
CA ILE A 64 2.21 -3.07 20.90
C ILE A 64 1.37 -1.80 20.72
N SER A 65 0.45 -1.55 21.65
CA SER A 65 -0.29 -0.29 21.73
C SER A 65 0.46 0.64 22.69
N VAL A 66 0.74 1.87 22.26
CA VAL A 66 1.37 2.91 23.09
C VAL A 66 0.67 4.24 22.86
N SER A 67 0.44 4.98 23.93
CA SER A 67 -0.03 6.37 23.86
C SER A 67 1.17 7.30 23.79
N VAL A 68 1.15 8.23 22.83
CA VAL A 68 2.21 9.23 22.62
C VAL A 68 1.54 10.60 22.50
N GLU A 69 2.15 11.63 23.09
CA GLU A 69 1.66 13.00 22.95
C GLU A 69 1.57 13.41 21.47
N ARG A 70 0.48 14.10 21.09
CA ARG A 70 0.11 14.35 19.69
C ARG A 70 1.17 15.15 18.94
N THR A 71 1.70 16.19 19.58
CA THR A 71 2.71 17.08 19.02
C THR A 71 4.05 16.36 18.84
N LEU A 72 4.44 15.54 19.81
CA LEU A 72 5.61 14.68 19.74
C LEU A 72 5.49 13.68 18.59
N LEU A 73 4.32 13.07 18.41
CA LEU A 73 4.07 12.18 17.28
C LEU A 73 4.21 12.90 15.94
N ALA A 74 3.66 14.10 15.82
CA ALA A 74 3.78 14.92 14.60
C ALA A 74 5.23 15.31 14.29
N ARG A 75 6.00 15.72 15.32
CA ARG A 75 7.43 16.02 15.19
C ARG A 75 8.24 14.79 14.79
N SER A 76 7.91 13.64 15.38
CA SER A 76 8.55 12.35 15.04
C SER A 76 8.31 11.97 13.58
N ASP A 77 7.10 12.16 13.08
CA ASP A 77 6.76 11.93 11.68
C ASP A 77 7.53 12.83 10.72
N ALA A 78 7.67 14.12 11.06
CA ALA A 78 8.46 15.05 10.27
C ALA A 78 9.94 14.63 10.19
N VAL A 79 10.52 14.23 11.33
CA VAL A 79 11.90 13.73 11.39
C VAL A 79 12.06 12.44 10.59
N ALA A 80 11.14 11.49 10.72
CA ALA A 80 11.18 10.23 9.97
C ALA A 80 11.17 10.47 8.45
N ARG A 81 10.30 11.37 7.98
CA ARG A 81 10.26 11.78 6.55
C ARG A 81 11.57 12.41 6.09
N ARG A 82 12.12 13.35 6.87
CA ARG A 82 13.40 14.01 6.55
C ARG A 82 14.55 13.01 6.43
N LEU A 83 14.54 11.97 7.26
CA LEU A 83 15.56 10.91 7.27
C LEU A 83 15.29 9.77 6.27
N GLY A 84 14.18 9.82 5.52
CA GLY A 84 13.81 8.76 4.58
C GLY A 84 13.51 7.41 5.25
N VAL A 85 13.06 7.41 6.51
CA VAL A 85 12.73 6.19 7.27
C VAL A 85 11.25 6.13 7.63
N THR A 86 10.76 4.94 7.98
CA THR A 86 9.42 4.79 8.53
C THR A 86 9.39 5.29 9.98
N ARG A 87 8.21 5.72 10.47
CA ARG A 87 7.99 6.02 11.89
C ARG A 87 8.48 4.89 12.79
N ALA A 88 8.14 3.65 12.46
CA ALA A 88 8.58 2.47 13.20
C ALA A 88 10.12 2.34 13.23
N GLY A 89 10.80 2.64 12.11
CA GLY A 89 12.26 2.64 12.05
C GLY A 89 12.90 3.75 12.89
N LEU A 90 12.28 4.93 12.98
CA LEU A 90 12.72 5.99 13.88
C LEU A 90 12.59 5.56 15.35
N ILE A 91 11.43 4.99 15.73
CA ILE A 91 11.17 4.48 17.08
C ILE A 91 12.17 3.38 17.44
N GLU A 92 12.43 2.43 16.54
CA GLU A 92 13.41 1.35 16.75
C GLU A 92 14.82 1.89 17.00
N ARG A 93 15.27 2.89 16.23
CA ARG A 93 16.57 3.54 16.42
C ARG A 93 16.67 4.24 17.77
N GLY A 94 15.62 4.98 18.15
CA GLY A 94 15.54 5.64 19.44
C GLY A 94 15.63 4.64 20.59
N LEU A 95 14.87 3.54 20.51
CA LEU A 95 14.88 2.50 21.54
C LEU A 95 16.26 1.84 21.66
N LYS A 96 16.91 1.51 20.54
CA LYS A 96 18.28 0.95 20.54
C LYS A 96 19.29 1.90 21.17
N ALA A 97 19.20 3.20 20.87
CA ALA A 97 20.11 4.20 21.45
C ALA A 97 19.93 4.32 22.97
N ILE A 98 18.69 4.26 23.47
CA ILE A 98 18.41 4.29 24.91
C ILE A 98 18.89 3.01 25.59
N LEU A 99 18.63 1.83 25.02
CA LEU A 99 19.10 0.55 25.56
C LEU A 99 20.63 0.49 25.64
N ALA A 100 21.33 0.89 24.57
CA ALA A 100 22.79 0.98 24.57
C ALA A 100 23.32 1.94 25.65
N ALA A 101 22.63 3.07 25.88
CA ALA A 101 22.98 3.99 26.96
C ALA A 101 22.74 3.42 28.37
N GLN A 102 21.96 2.35 28.51
CA GLN A 102 21.76 1.61 29.75
C GLN A 102 22.67 0.38 29.89
N GLY A 103 23.51 0.09 28.89
CA GLY A 103 24.42 -1.06 28.90
C GLY A 103 23.84 -2.36 28.34
N GLU A 104 22.71 -2.28 27.64
CA GLU A 104 22.11 -3.38 26.86
C GLU A 104 22.60 -3.42 25.41
#